data_AF-A0A3N7GTS8-F1
#
_entry.id   AF-A0A3N7GTS8-F1
#
_cell.length_a   1.000
_cell.length_b   1.000
_cell.length_c   1.000
_cell.angle_alpha   90.00
_cell.angle_beta   90.00
_cell.angle_gamma   90.00
#
_symmetry.space_group_name_H-M   'P 1'
#
loop_
_entity.id
_entity.type
_entity.pdbx_description
1 polymer ?
#
loop_
_entity_poly.entity_id
_entity_poly.type
_entity_poly.pdbx_seq_one_letter_code
_entity_poly.pdbx_strand_id
1 'polypeptide(L)'
;MIFRNKGVIDVKSITTFGVSSKENPGAIGFFGTGLKYAIAILLREGCEITIHAGKRKLEFGVKRQKVRVDDFNVVTMNKRALGFTTEVGKTWEVWQAFRELYCNTVDELGEVFEAQEVPEVGANETVIVVRGEKFLDVWASRSDIILSTEPLERNEAVHIHPGPSHFVFYRGVRAYRLDQPTQFTYNIQKKVDLTEDRTIKYSWDITAAVRRGLCESVETQVIKKAVTAPKGTFEHQLDFEGVEPSKPFLSIVSELARNFDSSLSRSALKASQVWIMDQLHDQATPMALSELERTRLEKAATFCERLGFAVREYPIIVSEFLGEEVLGRAHEGKIYISKRTLMMGTKMLAGTLIEEFIHLRHSLYDETRTMQNFLMDTIVSLGEQITGEPL
;
A
#
# COMPACT_ATOMS: atom_id res chain seq x y z
N MET A 1 10.90 -33.99 -3.83
CA MET A 1 11.23 -32.86 -2.93
C MET A 1 11.41 -33.35 -1.51
N ILE A 2 12.42 -32.82 -0.80
CA ILE A 2 12.73 -33.16 0.59
C ILE A 2 12.73 -31.90 1.44
N PHE A 3 12.14 -32.00 2.63
CA PHE A 3 12.15 -30.97 3.68
C PHE A 3 12.74 -31.60 4.94
N ARG A 4 13.79 -31.01 5.50
CA ARG A 4 14.55 -31.59 6.62
C ARG A 4 14.76 -30.59 7.74
N ASN A 5 14.33 -30.99 8.95
CA ASN A 5 14.51 -30.24 10.19
C ASN A 5 15.25 -31.08 11.23
N LYS A 6 15.93 -30.40 12.16
CA LYS A 6 16.38 -31.02 13.42
C LYS A 6 15.19 -31.21 14.36
N GLY A 7 15.27 -32.22 15.21
CA GLY A 7 14.20 -32.59 16.12
C GLY A 7 13.23 -33.62 15.50
N VAL A 8 12.53 -34.34 16.38
CA VAL A 8 11.57 -35.37 15.98
C VAL A 8 10.16 -34.82 16.15
N ILE A 9 9.41 -34.74 15.05
CA ILE A 9 8.01 -34.32 15.08
C ILE A 9 7.18 -35.26 15.98
N ASP A 10 6.44 -34.68 16.93
CA ASP A 10 5.46 -35.45 17.70
C ASP A 10 4.30 -35.82 16.78
N VAL A 11 4.05 -37.12 16.66
CA VAL A 11 3.00 -37.68 15.81
C VAL A 11 1.61 -37.20 16.22
N LYS A 12 1.41 -36.83 17.49
CA LYS A 12 0.16 -36.23 17.96
C LYS A 12 -0.16 -34.92 17.24
N SER A 13 0.85 -34.16 16.81
CA SER A 13 0.67 -32.95 16.00
C SER A 13 0.05 -33.26 14.62
N ILE A 14 0.23 -34.48 14.12
CA ILE A 14 -0.33 -34.96 12.84
C ILE A 14 -1.73 -35.53 13.06
N THR A 15 -1.95 -36.28 14.14
CA THR A 15 -3.19 -37.02 14.34
C THR A 15 -4.30 -36.23 15.04
N THR A 16 -3.97 -35.14 15.75
CA THR A 16 -4.91 -34.41 16.61
C THR A 16 -5.16 -33.01 16.09
N PHE A 17 -6.43 -32.63 15.86
CA PHE A 17 -6.81 -31.26 15.51
C PHE A 17 -6.69 -30.32 16.73
N GLY A 18 -6.35 -29.06 16.48
CA GLY A 18 -6.30 -28.02 17.52
C GLY A 18 -5.04 -28.03 18.40
N VAL A 19 -4.06 -28.90 18.14
CA VAL A 19 -2.77 -28.90 18.85
C VAL A 19 -1.85 -27.87 18.20
N SER A 20 -1.68 -26.71 18.84
CA SER A 20 -0.70 -25.69 18.44
C SER A 20 0.20 -25.33 19.61
N SER A 21 1.52 -25.51 19.42
CA SER A 21 2.54 -25.12 20.39
C SER A 21 3.75 -24.62 19.62
N LYS A 22 3.95 -23.31 19.56
CA LYS A 22 5.15 -22.69 19.01
C LYS A 22 5.87 -21.90 20.09
N GLU A 23 7.18 -22.03 20.15
CA GLU A 23 8.03 -21.22 21.04
C GLU A 23 8.35 -19.84 20.44
N ASN A 24 8.27 -19.69 19.10
CA ASN A 24 8.62 -18.46 18.40
C ASN A 24 7.36 -17.64 18.01
N PRO A 25 7.15 -16.44 18.58
CA PRO A 25 6.01 -15.57 18.24
C PRO A 25 6.10 -14.93 16.84
N GLY A 26 7.26 -14.98 16.17
CA GLY A 26 7.47 -14.46 14.82
C GLY A 26 7.26 -15.48 13.70
N ALA A 27 6.95 -16.74 14.03
CA ALA A 27 6.85 -17.82 13.06
C ALA A 27 5.69 -17.59 12.08
N ILE A 28 5.96 -17.73 10.79
CA ILE A 28 4.99 -17.43 9.72
C ILE A 28 3.93 -18.53 9.64
N GLY A 29 4.28 -19.77 10.02
CA GLY A 29 3.32 -20.86 10.12
C GLY A 29 2.39 -20.77 11.34
N PHE A 30 1.10 -21.03 11.19
CA PHE A 30 0.21 -21.37 12.30
C PHE A 30 0.09 -22.90 12.35
N PHE A 31 0.80 -23.54 13.30
CA PHE A 31 0.87 -25.00 13.34
C PHE A 31 -0.16 -25.60 14.25
N GLY A 32 -1.09 -26.34 13.66
CA GLY A 32 -1.98 -27.27 14.33
C GLY A 32 -2.91 -27.96 13.34
N THR A 33 -3.18 -27.31 12.21
CA THR A 33 -3.98 -27.86 11.10
C THR A 33 -3.24 -27.86 9.77
N GLY A 34 -2.29 -26.94 9.53
CA GLY A 34 -1.67 -26.77 8.22
C GLY A 34 -0.97 -28.01 7.63
N LEU A 35 -0.18 -28.76 8.40
CA LEU A 35 0.40 -30.03 7.90
C LEU A 35 -0.66 -31.06 7.50
N LYS A 36 -1.81 -31.11 8.20
CA LYS A 36 -2.92 -31.99 7.82
C LYS A 36 -3.53 -31.56 6.49
N TYR A 37 -3.65 -30.25 6.26
CA TYR A 37 -4.10 -29.68 4.99
C TYR A 37 -3.11 -30.04 3.88
N ALA A 38 -1.81 -29.84 4.11
CA ALA A 38 -0.78 -30.20 3.14
C ALA A 38 -0.84 -31.70 2.77
N ILE A 39 -0.95 -32.61 3.74
CA ILE A 39 -1.12 -34.04 3.48
C ILE A 39 -2.39 -34.31 2.66
N ALA A 40 -3.52 -33.72 3.05
CA ALA A 40 -4.80 -33.93 2.37
C ALA A 40 -4.76 -33.44 0.91
N ILE A 41 -4.20 -32.26 0.65
CA ILE A 41 -4.06 -31.66 -0.68
C ILE A 41 -3.13 -32.52 -1.54
N LEU A 42 -1.97 -32.92 -1.01
CA LEU A 42 -1.00 -33.73 -1.76
C LEU A 42 -1.63 -35.05 -2.20
N LEU A 43 -2.30 -35.76 -1.28
CA LEU A 43 -2.97 -37.02 -1.60
C LEU A 43 -4.13 -36.84 -2.60
N ARG A 44 -4.90 -35.74 -2.47
CA ARG A 44 -5.98 -35.40 -3.42
C ARG A 44 -5.46 -35.18 -4.83
N GLU A 45 -4.30 -34.54 -4.93
CA GLU A 45 -3.68 -34.17 -6.20
C GLU A 45 -2.79 -35.28 -6.79
N GLY A 46 -2.83 -36.48 -6.19
CA GLY A 46 -2.09 -37.66 -6.67
C GLY A 46 -0.60 -37.66 -6.31
N CYS A 47 -0.17 -36.81 -5.39
CA CYS A 47 1.19 -36.82 -4.85
C CYS A 47 1.31 -37.82 -3.69
N GLU A 48 2.50 -38.37 -3.53
CA GLU A 48 2.86 -39.21 -2.37
C GLU A 48 3.58 -38.36 -1.33
N ILE A 49 3.29 -38.61 -0.06
CA ILE A 49 3.98 -37.98 1.08
C ILE A 49 4.37 -39.03 2.11
N THR A 50 5.63 -38.99 2.52
CA THR A 50 6.18 -39.79 3.61
C THR A 50 6.85 -38.86 4.62
N ILE A 51 6.67 -39.10 5.91
CA ILE A 51 7.36 -38.37 6.98
C ILE A 51 8.21 -39.35 7.78
N HIS A 52 9.49 -39.07 7.90
CA HIS A 52 10.39 -39.77 8.82
C HIS A 52 10.49 -38.93 10.10
N ALA A 53 9.99 -39.48 11.21
CA ALA A 53 10.12 -38.91 12.55
C ALA A 53 11.23 -39.67 13.29
N GLY A 54 12.46 -39.14 13.22
CA GLY A 54 13.67 -39.87 13.54
C GLY A 54 13.79 -41.12 12.66
N LYS A 55 14.05 -42.28 13.27
CA LYS A 55 14.10 -43.57 12.55
C LYS A 55 12.72 -44.13 12.18
N ARG A 56 11.62 -43.50 12.59
CA ARG A 56 10.26 -44.01 12.35
C ARG A 56 9.69 -43.47 11.05
N LYS A 57 9.39 -44.36 10.09
CA LYS A 57 8.72 -44.00 8.84
C LYS A 57 7.19 -43.94 9.00
N LEU A 58 6.59 -42.85 8.51
CA LEU A 58 5.15 -42.61 8.46
C LEU A 58 4.74 -42.47 6.99
N GLU A 59 4.08 -43.49 6.45
CA GLU A 59 3.56 -43.50 5.09
C GLU A 59 2.11 -43.04 5.09
N PHE A 60 1.80 -42.06 4.25
CA PHE A 60 0.44 -41.56 4.10
C PHE A 60 -0.21 -42.08 2.83
N GLY A 61 -1.50 -42.34 2.89
CA GLY A 61 -2.29 -42.81 1.76
C GLY A 61 -3.77 -42.54 1.98
N VAL A 62 -4.62 -43.01 1.08
CA VAL A 62 -6.08 -42.83 1.16
C VAL A 62 -6.80 -44.16 1.19
N LYS A 63 -7.92 -44.21 1.90
CA LYS A 63 -8.87 -45.32 1.87
C LYS A 63 -10.26 -44.76 1.59
N ARG A 64 -10.90 -45.24 0.52
CA ARG A 64 -12.29 -44.90 0.21
C ARG A 64 -13.20 -45.49 1.28
N GLN A 65 -14.05 -44.67 1.88
CA GLN A 65 -15.00 -45.07 2.91
C GLN A 65 -16.32 -44.34 2.70
N LYS A 66 -17.41 -45.11 2.71
CA LYS A 66 -18.76 -44.55 2.65
C LYS A 66 -19.15 -43.98 4.02
N VAL A 67 -19.55 -42.71 4.04
CA VAL A 67 -20.08 -42.04 5.23
C VAL A 67 -21.47 -41.53 4.86
N ARG A 68 -22.50 -42.16 5.43
CA ARG A 68 -23.92 -41.96 5.05
C ARG A 68 -24.14 -42.30 3.57
N VAL A 69 -24.43 -41.28 2.75
CA VAL A 69 -24.77 -41.45 1.32
C VAL A 69 -23.57 -41.23 0.41
N ASP A 70 -22.51 -40.58 0.90
CA ASP A 70 -21.37 -40.16 0.10
C ASP A 70 -20.13 -41.01 0.39
N ASP A 71 -19.26 -41.10 -0.62
CA ASP A 71 -17.94 -41.69 -0.48
C ASP A 71 -16.88 -40.62 -0.21
N PHE A 72 -16.03 -40.86 0.78
CA PHE A 72 -14.91 -40.00 1.10
C PHE A 72 -13.60 -40.76 1.02
N ASN A 73 -12.55 -40.06 0.59
CA ASN A 73 -11.17 -40.56 0.70
C ASN A 73 -10.61 -40.18 2.07
N VAL A 74 -10.66 -41.12 3.01
CA VAL A 74 -10.13 -40.94 4.37
C VAL A 74 -8.61 -41.07 4.33
N VAL A 75 -7.90 -40.11 4.92
CA VAL A 75 -6.45 -40.14 5.00
C VAL A 75 -6.01 -41.25 5.97
N THR A 76 -4.97 -41.97 5.62
CA THR A 76 -4.38 -43.02 6.45
C THR A 76 -2.92 -42.71 6.75
N MET A 77 -2.44 -43.15 7.91
CA MET A 77 -1.02 -43.16 8.28
C MET A 77 -0.65 -44.60 8.65
N ASN A 78 0.33 -45.18 7.95
CA ASN A 78 0.70 -46.59 8.08
C ASN A 78 -0.52 -47.52 8.01
N LYS A 79 -1.39 -47.29 7.02
CA LYS A 79 -2.65 -48.01 6.74
C LYS A 79 -3.76 -47.85 7.80
N ARG A 80 -3.55 -47.07 8.87
CA ARG A 80 -4.57 -46.76 9.87
C ARG A 80 -5.27 -45.44 9.51
N ALA A 81 -6.59 -45.42 9.54
CA ALA A 81 -7.38 -44.22 9.26
C ALA A 81 -7.09 -43.11 10.28
N LEU A 82 -6.96 -41.88 9.79
CA LEU A 82 -6.88 -40.66 10.57
C LEU A 82 -8.26 -39.99 10.65
N GLY A 83 -8.38 -38.99 11.53
CA GLY A 83 -9.63 -38.24 11.75
C GLY A 83 -9.96 -37.20 10.68
N PHE A 84 -9.40 -37.30 9.47
CA PHE A 84 -9.68 -36.36 8.38
C PHE A 84 -9.61 -37.01 6.99
N THR A 85 -10.18 -36.33 6.02
CA THR A 85 -10.28 -36.75 4.62
C THR A 85 -9.50 -35.81 3.71
N THR A 86 -9.42 -36.16 2.43
CA THR A 86 -8.89 -35.27 1.38
C THR A 86 -9.76 -34.04 1.13
N GLU A 87 -10.93 -33.91 1.77
CA GLU A 87 -11.81 -32.71 1.65
C GLU A 87 -11.34 -31.54 2.51
N VAL A 88 -10.45 -31.79 3.48
CA VAL A 88 -9.85 -30.73 4.28
C VAL A 88 -9.02 -29.82 3.36
N GLY A 89 -9.25 -28.50 3.46
CA GLY A 89 -8.60 -27.55 2.55
C GLY A 89 -8.97 -27.77 1.09
N LYS A 90 -10.22 -28.16 0.76
CA LYS A 90 -10.65 -28.35 -0.64
C LYS A 90 -10.51 -27.13 -1.54
N THR A 91 -10.45 -25.94 -0.96
CA THR A 91 -10.19 -24.68 -1.68
C THR A 91 -8.71 -24.39 -1.85
N TRP A 92 -7.82 -25.17 -1.23
CA TRP A 92 -6.38 -24.98 -1.35
C TRP A 92 -5.80 -25.71 -2.56
N GLU A 93 -4.80 -25.09 -3.16
CA GLU A 93 -4.01 -25.59 -4.27
C GLU A 93 -2.67 -26.20 -3.80
N VAL A 94 -1.99 -26.95 -4.69
CA VAL A 94 -0.71 -27.63 -4.40
C VAL A 94 0.35 -26.65 -3.88
N TRP A 95 0.38 -25.42 -4.42
CA TRP A 95 1.35 -24.41 -4.01
C TRP A 95 1.17 -23.97 -2.55
N GLN A 96 -0.04 -24.04 -2.00
CA GLN A 96 -0.29 -23.73 -0.58
C GLN A 96 0.19 -24.86 0.33
N ALA A 97 0.10 -26.12 -0.12
CA ALA A 97 0.73 -27.25 0.56
C ALA A 97 2.26 -27.13 0.53
N PHE A 98 2.86 -26.76 -0.60
CA PHE A 98 4.29 -26.47 -0.69
C PHE A 98 4.71 -25.34 0.25
N ARG A 99 4.01 -24.20 0.19
CA ARG A 99 4.22 -23.04 1.07
C ARG A 99 4.20 -23.49 2.53
N GLU A 100 3.23 -24.30 2.90
CA GLU A 100 3.10 -24.81 4.26
C GLU A 100 4.35 -25.57 4.69
N LEU A 101 4.73 -26.60 3.94
CA LEU A 101 5.91 -27.42 4.27
C LEU A 101 7.19 -26.58 4.29
N TYR A 102 7.36 -25.69 3.30
CA TYR A 102 8.52 -24.83 3.17
C TYR A 102 8.65 -23.88 4.37
N CYS A 103 7.58 -23.17 4.75
CA CYS A 103 7.64 -22.20 5.84
C CYS A 103 7.99 -22.87 7.18
N ASN A 104 7.50 -24.07 7.47
CA ASN A 104 7.85 -24.75 8.73
C ASN A 104 9.27 -25.24 8.75
N THR A 105 9.76 -25.63 7.57
CA THR A 105 11.13 -26.05 7.43
C THR A 105 12.05 -24.87 7.72
N VAL A 106 11.78 -23.73 7.11
CA VAL A 106 12.57 -22.50 7.31
C VAL A 106 12.39 -21.90 8.71
N ASP A 107 11.17 -21.88 9.27
CA ASP A 107 10.89 -21.41 10.63
C ASP A 107 11.71 -22.20 11.68
N GLU A 108 12.01 -23.48 11.41
CA GLU A 108 12.81 -24.37 12.25
C GLU A 108 14.29 -24.48 11.81
N LEU A 109 14.75 -23.55 10.97
CA LEU A 109 16.13 -23.48 10.45
C LEU A 109 16.58 -24.75 9.70
N GLY A 110 15.63 -25.40 9.02
CA GLY A 110 15.85 -26.57 8.19
C GLY A 110 16.23 -26.25 6.75
N GLU A 111 16.34 -27.32 5.96
CA GLU A 111 16.74 -27.27 4.55
C GLU A 111 15.69 -27.91 3.63
N VAL A 112 15.51 -27.33 2.44
CA VAL A 112 14.62 -27.84 1.40
C VAL A 112 15.43 -28.06 0.13
N PHE A 113 15.40 -29.28 -0.41
CA PHE A 113 16.18 -29.63 -1.59
C PHE A 113 15.54 -30.74 -2.41
N GLU A 114 15.99 -30.86 -3.66
CA GLU A 114 15.61 -31.94 -4.56
C GLU A 114 16.67 -33.05 -4.48
N ALA A 115 16.22 -34.31 -4.41
CA ALA A 115 17.08 -35.47 -4.54
C ALA A 115 16.34 -36.64 -5.19
N GLN A 116 17.08 -37.52 -5.84
CA GLN A 116 16.54 -38.74 -6.46
C GLN A 116 16.19 -39.80 -5.41
N GLU A 117 17.04 -39.92 -4.39
CA GLU A 117 16.91 -40.88 -3.30
C GLU A 117 16.59 -40.18 -1.97
N VAL A 118 16.00 -40.95 -1.04
CA VAL A 118 15.75 -40.45 0.32
C VAL A 118 17.09 -40.44 1.06
N PRO A 119 17.53 -39.30 1.60
CA PRO A 119 18.80 -39.21 2.32
C PRO A 119 18.76 -40.04 3.61
N GLU A 120 19.93 -40.31 4.17
CA GLU A 120 20.00 -40.94 5.49
C GLU A 120 19.33 -40.04 6.53
N VAL A 121 18.34 -40.59 7.24
CA VAL A 121 17.59 -39.86 8.27
C VAL A 121 18.22 -40.09 9.64
N GLY A 122 18.63 -39.01 10.31
CA GLY A 122 19.14 -39.03 11.67
C GLY A 122 18.08 -39.42 12.71
N ALA A 123 18.50 -39.90 13.87
CA ALA A 123 17.57 -40.28 14.96
C ALA A 123 16.85 -39.06 15.57
N ASN A 124 17.45 -37.87 15.48
CA ASN A 124 16.90 -36.62 15.98
C ASN A 124 16.55 -35.66 14.83
N GLU A 125 15.95 -36.17 13.76
CA GLU A 125 15.59 -35.39 12.58
C GLU A 125 14.15 -35.69 12.15
N THR A 126 13.56 -34.72 11.47
CA THR A 126 12.30 -34.90 10.76
C THR A 126 12.56 -34.68 9.28
N VAL A 127 12.25 -35.68 8.45
CA VAL A 127 12.41 -35.62 7.00
C VAL A 127 11.08 -35.87 6.32
N ILE A 128 10.54 -34.88 5.62
CA ILE A 128 9.33 -35.00 4.82
C ILE A 128 9.75 -35.18 3.37
N VAL A 129 9.28 -36.25 2.75
CA VAL A 129 9.52 -36.59 1.35
C VAL A 129 8.21 -36.48 0.59
N VAL A 130 8.19 -35.64 -0.44
CA VAL A 130 7.04 -35.46 -1.34
C VAL A 130 7.44 -35.87 -2.76
N ARG A 131 6.63 -36.72 -3.38
CA ARG A 131 6.79 -37.19 -4.77
C ARG A 131 5.52 -36.88 -5.57
N GLY A 132 5.69 -36.40 -6.81
CA GLY A 132 4.58 -36.09 -7.72
C GLY A 132 4.91 -34.91 -8.63
N GLU A 133 4.53 -35.02 -9.91
CA GLU A 133 4.87 -34.03 -10.95
C GLU A 133 4.34 -32.63 -10.60
N LYS A 134 3.07 -32.52 -10.20
CA LYS A 134 2.46 -31.24 -9.79
C LYS A 134 3.23 -30.52 -8.68
N PHE A 135 3.87 -31.25 -7.77
CA PHE A 135 4.65 -30.65 -6.69
C PHE A 135 6.04 -30.19 -7.16
N LEU A 136 6.61 -30.89 -8.15
CA LEU A 136 7.85 -30.47 -8.81
C LEU A 136 7.63 -29.20 -9.64
N ASP A 137 6.50 -29.07 -10.33
CA ASP A 137 6.14 -27.85 -11.07
C ASP A 137 6.08 -26.63 -10.15
N VAL A 138 5.50 -26.81 -8.96
CA VAL A 138 5.46 -25.78 -7.91
C VAL A 138 6.86 -25.44 -7.41
N TRP A 139 7.75 -26.43 -7.26
CA TRP A 139 9.14 -26.18 -6.86
C TRP A 139 9.92 -25.41 -7.94
N ALA A 140 9.70 -25.73 -9.21
CA ALA A 140 10.30 -25.03 -10.35
C ALA A 140 9.85 -23.55 -10.40
N SER A 141 8.59 -23.28 -10.08
CA SER A 141 7.97 -21.94 -10.03
C SER A 141 7.97 -21.30 -8.64
N ARG A 142 8.79 -21.80 -7.70
CA ARG A 142 8.73 -21.39 -6.28
C ARG A 142 8.97 -19.90 -6.02
N SER A 143 9.61 -19.18 -6.95
CA SER A 143 9.79 -17.72 -6.87
C SER A 143 8.47 -16.96 -6.82
N ASP A 144 7.39 -17.55 -7.33
CA ASP A 144 6.04 -16.98 -7.27
C ASP A 144 5.41 -17.13 -5.87
N ILE A 145 6.04 -17.93 -4.99
CA ILE A 145 5.53 -18.30 -3.67
C ILE A 145 6.43 -17.73 -2.58
N ILE A 146 7.75 -17.84 -2.76
CA ILE A 146 8.77 -17.40 -1.82
C ILE A 146 9.60 -16.32 -2.50
N LEU A 147 9.65 -15.15 -1.89
CA LEU A 147 10.41 -14.01 -2.39
C LEU A 147 11.89 -14.20 -2.09
N SER A 148 12.71 -14.21 -3.14
CA SER A 148 14.16 -14.45 -3.04
C SER A 148 15.02 -13.27 -3.52
N THR A 149 14.39 -12.19 -4.01
CA THR A 149 15.13 -11.01 -4.47
C THR A 149 15.49 -10.11 -3.29
N GLU A 150 16.61 -9.38 -3.40
CA GLU A 150 16.88 -8.29 -2.48
C GLU A 150 16.00 -7.09 -2.81
N PRO A 151 15.46 -6.37 -1.81
CA PRO A 151 14.69 -5.17 -2.04
C PRO A 151 15.57 -4.02 -2.53
N LEU A 152 15.01 -3.22 -3.41
CA LEU A 152 15.54 -1.91 -3.78
C LEU A 152 15.48 -0.96 -2.57
N GLU A 153 14.43 -1.08 -1.77
CA GLU A 153 14.21 -0.23 -0.61
C GLU A 153 13.46 -0.97 0.50
N ARG A 154 13.80 -0.64 1.75
CA ARG A 154 13.17 -1.19 2.95
C ARG A 154 12.58 -0.06 3.79
N ASN A 155 11.30 -0.16 4.12
CA ASN A 155 10.67 0.65 5.15
C ASN A 155 9.83 -0.25 6.08
N GLU A 156 9.30 0.34 7.16
CA GLU A 156 8.54 -0.38 8.19
C GLU A 156 7.26 -1.02 7.64
N ALA A 157 6.63 -0.41 6.63
CA ALA A 157 5.36 -0.86 6.10
C ALA A 157 5.52 -1.97 5.04
N VAL A 158 6.49 -1.82 4.15
CA VAL A 158 6.69 -2.60 2.93
C VAL A 158 8.16 -2.58 2.50
N HIS A 159 8.67 -3.72 2.04
CA HIS A 159 9.88 -3.76 1.24
C HIS A 159 9.52 -3.74 -0.25
N ILE A 160 10.23 -2.93 -1.02
CA ILE A 160 10.01 -2.77 -2.47
C ILE A 160 11.11 -3.53 -3.20
N HIS A 161 10.72 -4.54 -3.97
CA HIS A 161 11.62 -5.41 -4.73
C HIS A 161 11.57 -5.10 -6.22
N PRO A 162 12.65 -5.39 -6.98
CA PRO A 162 12.66 -5.14 -8.41
C PRO A 162 11.72 -6.08 -9.16
N GLY A 163 11.20 -5.58 -10.29
CA GLY A 163 10.46 -6.39 -11.26
C GLY A 163 8.94 -6.41 -11.03
N PRO A 164 8.16 -6.51 -12.13
CA PRO A 164 6.71 -6.53 -12.07
C PRO A 164 6.19 -7.85 -11.50
N SER A 165 5.03 -7.82 -10.84
CA SER A 165 4.40 -9.02 -10.31
C SER A 165 2.88 -8.90 -10.24
N HIS A 166 2.18 -10.02 -10.30
CA HIS A 166 0.78 -10.10 -9.89
C HIS A 166 0.63 -10.46 -8.41
N PHE A 167 1.73 -10.74 -7.71
CA PHE A 167 1.71 -11.28 -6.37
C PHE A 167 2.25 -10.26 -5.37
N VAL A 168 1.56 -10.21 -4.24
CA VAL A 168 2.01 -9.46 -3.07
C VAL A 168 2.45 -10.48 -2.03
N PHE A 169 3.60 -10.19 -1.43
CA PHE A 169 4.22 -11.01 -0.42
C PHE A 169 3.96 -10.38 0.95
N TYR A 170 3.85 -11.21 1.96
CA TYR A 170 3.84 -10.81 3.36
C TYR A 170 5.00 -11.54 4.04
N ARG A 171 5.97 -10.78 4.54
CA ARG A 171 7.20 -11.31 5.17
C ARG A 171 7.89 -12.39 4.33
N GLY A 172 7.99 -12.15 3.04
CA GLY A 172 8.70 -13.01 2.08
C GLY A 172 7.87 -14.15 1.48
N VAL A 173 6.59 -14.29 1.85
CA VAL A 173 5.73 -15.37 1.36
C VAL A 173 4.51 -14.80 0.64
N ARG A 174 4.16 -15.36 -0.54
CA ARG A 174 2.99 -14.94 -1.31
C ARG A 174 1.72 -15.04 -0.46
N ALA A 175 1.02 -13.91 -0.38
CA ALA A 175 -0.17 -13.77 0.45
C ALA A 175 -1.34 -13.11 -0.29
N TYR A 176 -1.15 -12.61 -1.51
CA TYR A 176 -2.24 -12.06 -2.30
C TYR A 176 -1.93 -12.11 -3.80
N ARG A 177 -2.97 -12.12 -4.64
CA ARG A 177 -2.88 -11.93 -6.09
C ARG A 177 -3.69 -10.71 -6.49
N LEU A 178 -3.02 -9.74 -7.10
CA LEU A 178 -3.63 -8.52 -7.61
C LEU A 178 -4.25 -8.75 -8.99
N ASP A 179 -5.34 -8.04 -9.28
CA ASP A 179 -6.00 -8.07 -10.58
C ASP A 179 -5.13 -7.42 -11.67
N GLN A 180 -4.46 -6.32 -11.32
CA GLN A 180 -3.51 -5.61 -12.18
C GLN A 180 -2.08 -5.91 -11.74
N PRO A 181 -1.13 -6.04 -12.69
CA PRO A 181 0.27 -6.20 -12.34
C PRO A 181 0.80 -4.92 -11.69
N THR A 182 1.79 -5.09 -10.82
CA THR A 182 2.60 -4.02 -10.28
C THR A 182 3.83 -3.80 -11.15
N GLN A 183 4.44 -2.63 -11.07
CA GLN A 183 5.77 -2.37 -11.63
C GLN A 183 6.90 -2.89 -10.73
N PHE A 184 6.61 -3.02 -9.43
CA PHE A 184 7.53 -3.52 -8.40
C PHE A 184 6.93 -4.67 -7.63
N THR A 185 7.75 -5.55 -7.07
CA THR A 185 7.27 -6.62 -6.22
C THR A 185 7.18 -6.11 -4.77
N TYR A 186 5.99 -6.19 -4.17
CA TYR A 186 5.76 -5.65 -2.83
C TYR A 186 5.74 -6.74 -1.77
N ASN A 187 6.52 -6.53 -0.70
CA ASN A 187 6.62 -7.43 0.44
C ASN A 187 6.22 -6.70 1.73
N ILE A 188 4.96 -6.83 2.10
CA ILE A 188 4.35 -6.18 3.26
C ILE A 188 5.03 -6.66 4.54
N GLN A 189 5.46 -5.72 5.38
CA GLN A 189 6.12 -5.97 6.66
C GLN A 189 5.23 -5.64 7.85
N LYS A 190 4.42 -4.57 7.71
CA LYS A 190 3.41 -4.19 8.71
C LYS A 190 2.44 -5.33 8.93
N LYS A 191 2.05 -5.55 10.18
CA LYS A 191 1.06 -6.56 10.55
C LYS A 191 -0.28 -6.30 9.83
N VAL A 192 -0.81 -7.34 9.20
CA VAL A 192 -2.12 -7.36 8.53
C VAL A 192 -2.91 -8.59 8.97
N ASP A 193 -4.24 -8.53 8.82
CA ASP A 193 -5.09 -9.69 9.07
C ASP A 193 -5.06 -10.67 7.89
N LEU A 194 -4.92 -11.95 8.21
CA LEU A 194 -4.91 -13.03 7.24
C LEU A 194 -6.16 -13.89 7.39
N THR A 195 -6.62 -14.45 6.27
CA THR A 195 -7.63 -15.51 6.25
C THR A 195 -7.04 -16.86 6.70
N GLU A 196 -7.89 -17.89 6.84
CA GLU A 196 -7.44 -19.25 7.19
C GLU A 196 -6.43 -19.84 6.20
N ASP A 197 -6.61 -19.57 4.91
CA ASP A 197 -5.69 -19.96 3.84
C ASP A 197 -4.46 -19.04 3.70
N ARG A 198 -4.27 -18.15 4.69
CA ARG A 198 -3.14 -17.23 4.84
C ARG A 198 -3.00 -16.28 3.67
N THR A 199 -4.13 -15.78 3.20
CA THR A 199 -4.17 -14.68 2.24
C THR A 199 -4.50 -13.39 2.97
N ILE A 200 -4.01 -12.26 2.47
CA ILE A 200 -4.31 -10.95 3.06
C ILE A 200 -5.82 -10.70 2.94
N LYS A 201 -6.47 -10.49 4.08
CA LYS A 201 -7.94 -10.41 4.16
C LYS A 201 -8.50 -9.17 3.47
N TYR A 202 -7.79 -8.04 3.57
CA TYR A 202 -8.26 -6.76 3.06
C TYR A 202 -7.24 -6.14 2.11
N SER A 203 -7.64 -5.89 0.87
CA SER A 203 -6.78 -5.29 -0.16
C SER A 203 -6.33 -3.86 0.19
N TRP A 204 -7.11 -3.12 0.99
CA TRP A 204 -6.74 -1.77 1.43
C TRP A 204 -5.45 -1.74 2.27
N ASP A 205 -5.07 -2.86 2.89
CA ASP A 205 -3.88 -2.92 3.75
C ASP A 205 -2.63 -2.93 2.87
N ILE A 206 -2.74 -3.59 1.71
CA ILE A 206 -1.74 -3.58 0.65
C ILE A 206 -1.60 -2.16 0.12
N THR A 207 -2.70 -1.54 -0.30
CA THR A 207 -2.71 -0.18 -0.85
C THR A 207 -2.11 0.83 0.13
N ALA A 208 -2.52 0.78 1.40
CA ALA A 208 -2.03 1.69 2.43
C ALA A 208 -0.53 1.50 2.71
N ALA A 209 -0.06 0.25 2.79
CA ALA A 209 1.35 -0.04 3.02
C ALA A 209 2.24 0.36 1.82
N VAL A 210 1.80 0.04 0.59
CA VAL A 210 2.52 0.40 -0.64
C VAL A 210 2.55 1.91 -0.83
N ARG A 211 1.40 2.59 -0.70
CA ARG A 211 1.31 4.06 -0.75
C ARG A 211 2.30 4.70 0.22
N ARG A 212 2.27 4.25 1.47
CA ARG A 212 3.17 4.77 2.51
C ARG A 212 4.63 4.58 2.11
N GLY A 213 4.98 3.38 1.69
CA GLY A 213 6.35 3.07 1.31
C GLY A 213 6.86 3.84 0.10
N LEU A 214 5.99 4.16 -0.86
CA LEU A 214 6.34 4.97 -2.02
C LEU A 214 6.45 6.46 -1.68
N CYS A 215 5.54 7.01 -0.85
CA CYS A 215 5.61 8.39 -0.40
C CYS A 215 6.85 8.66 0.45
N GLU A 216 7.18 7.75 1.37
CA GLU A 216 8.34 7.86 2.26
C GLU A 216 9.66 7.47 1.58
N SER A 217 9.61 6.97 0.34
CA SER A 217 10.77 6.47 -0.41
C SER A 217 11.85 7.53 -0.57
N VAL A 218 13.11 7.12 -0.51
CA VAL A 218 14.27 7.96 -0.87
C VAL A 218 14.85 7.59 -2.24
N GLU A 219 14.39 6.49 -2.83
CA GLU A 219 14.90 5.95 -4.08
C GLU A 219 14.27 6.62 -5.29
N THR A 220 15.01 7.56 -5.90
CA THR A 220 14.51 8.42 -6.99
C THR A 220 13.91 7.65 -8.17
N GLN A 221 14.51 6.52 -8.56
CA GLN A 221 14.00 5.70 -9.67
C GLN A 221 12.70 4.97 -9.31
N VAL A 222 12.54 4.57 -8.05
CA VAL A 222 11.31 3.93 -7.55
C VAL A 222 10.18 4.95 -7.58
N ILE A 223 10.42 6.13 -6.99
CA ILE A 223 9.46 7.24 -6.96
C ILE A 223 9.02 7.61 -8.38
N LYS A 224 9.99 7.90 -9.27
CA LYS A 224 9.70 8.35 -10.63
C LYS A 224 8.81 7.36 -11.37
N LYS A 225 9.17 6.07 -11.36
CA LYS A 225 8.36 5.01 -12.00
C LYS A 225 6.98 4.86 -11.39
N ALA A 226 6.85 4.99 -10.07
CA ALA A 226 5.58 4.86 -9.38
C ALA A 226 4.63 6.03 -9.71
N VAL A 227 5.13 7.27 -9.72
CA VAL A 227 4.28 8.44 -10.01
C VAL A 227 4.00 8.62 -11.50
N THR A 228 4.76 7.98 -12.39
CA THR A 228 4.51 7.95 -13.85
C THR A 228 3.99 6.59 -14.34
N ALA A 229 3.35 5.83 -13.45
CA ALA A 229 2.94 4.46 -13.74
C ALA A 229 1.94 4.40 -14.92
N PRO A 230 2.13 3.46 -15.88
CA PRO A 230 1.26 3.36 -17.05
C PRO A 230 -0.13 2.83 -16.66
N LYS A 231 -1.15 3.22 -17.44
CA LYS A 231 -2.52 2.72 -17.29
C LYS A 231 -2.55 1.19 -17.29
N GLY A 232 -3.34 0.60 -16.38
CA GLY A 232 -3.43 -0.85 -16.21
C GLY A 232 -2.38 -1.45 -15.27
N THR A 233 -1.61 -0.62 -14.56
CA THR A 233 -0.79 -1.07 -13.43
C THR A 233 -1.44 -0.72 -12.10
N PHE A 234 -1.06 -1.45 -11.05
CA PHE A 234 -1.49 -1.18 -9.68
C PHE A 234 -1.13 0.26 -9.25
N GLU A 235 0.11 0.69 -9.52
CA GLU A 235 0.62 2.00 -9.11
C GLU A 235 -0.11 3.17 -9.77
N HIS A 236 -0.65 2.97 -10.98
CA HIS A 236 -1.45 3.99 -11.66
C HIS A 236 -2.76 4.32 -10.93
N GLN A 237 -3.30 3.37 -10.17
CA GLN A 237 -4.54 3.52 -9.41
C GLN A 237 -4.30 3.97 -7.97
N LEU A 238 -3.04 4.14 -7.55
CA LEU A 238 -2.72 4.58 -6.21
C LEU A 238 -3.11 6.05 -5.99
N ASP A 239 -3.83 6.26 -4.90
CA ASP A 239 -4.00 7.58 -4.32
C ASP A 239 -2.81 7.85 -3.38
N PHE A 240 -2.07 8.94 -3.58
CA PHE A 240 -0.92 9.32 -2.75
C PHE A 240 -1.29 10.31 -1.64
N GLU A 241 -2.56 10.73 -1.53
CA GLU A 241 -3.01 11.66 -0.49
C GLU A 241 -2.97 11.04 0.93
N GLY A 242 -2.84 11.89 1.94
CA GLY A 242 -2.93 11.51 3.35
C GLY A 242 -1.69 10.82 3.95
N VAL A 243 -0.57 10.79 3.23
CA VAL A 243 0.74 10.39 3.76
C VAL A 243 1.73 11.52 3.54
N GLU A 244 2.57 11.79 4.53
CA GLU A 244 3.66 12.77 4.43
C GLU A 244 4.73 12.27 3.43
N PRO A 245 4.95 12.96 2.31
CA PRO A 245 5.94 12.56 1.32
C PRO A 245 7.35 12.95 1.76
N SER A 246 8.33 12.14 1.36
CA SER A 246 9.74 12.44 1.56
C SER A 246 10.20 13.62 0.70
N LYS A 247 11.31 14.26 1.07
CA LYS A 247 11.91 15.33 0.26
C LYS A 247 12.27 14.86 -1.17
N PRO A 248 12.86 13.67 -1.38
CA PRO A 248 13.04 13.12 -2.73
C PRO A 248 11.74 12.99 -3.51
N PHE A 249 10.65 12.56 -2.87
CA PHE A 249 9.34 12.43 -3.50
C PHE A 249 8.84 13.78 -4.01
N LEU A 250 8.83 14.80 -3.14
CA LEU A 250 8.41 16.16 -3.49
C LEU A 250 9.25 16.74 -4.61
N SER A 251 10.58 16.54 -4.58
CA SER A 251 11.49 17.03 -5.61
C SER A 251 11.17 16.45 -6.98
N ILE A 252 10.95 15.14 -7.07
CA ILE A 252 10.66 14.46 -8.34
C ILE A 252 9.30 14.87 -8.88
N VAL A 253 8.26 14.89 -8.05
CA VAL A 253 6.94 15.32 -8.50
C VAL A 253 6.98 16.76 -8.98
N SER A 254 7.70 17.64 -8.28
CA SER A 254 7.87 19.06 -8.68
C SER A 254 8.65 19.22 -9.98
N GLU A 255 9.65 18.39 -10.23
CA GLU A 255 10.41 18.38 -11.47
C GLU A 255 9.53 17.91 -12.65
N LEU A 256 8.80 16.80 -12.48
CA LEU A 256 7.90 16.27 -13.50
C LEU A 256 6.75 17.24 -13.82
N ALA A 257 6.21 17.91 -12.80
CA ALA A 257 5.17 18.92 -12.97
C ALA A 257 5.68 20.12 -13.78
N ARG A 258 6.86 20.66 -13.44
CA ARG A 258 7.51 21.77 -14.19
C ARG A 258 7.80 21.41 -15.65
N ASN A 259 8.07 20.14 -15.92
CA ASN A 259 8.31 19.64 -17.27
C ASN A 259 7.01 19.24 -18.01
N PHE A 260 5.83 19.48 -17.42
CA PHE A 260 4.52 19.12 -17.96
C PHE A 260 4.42 17.65 -18.40
N ASP A 261 4.98 16.74 -17.60
CA ASP A 261 4.94 15.32 -17.93
C ASP A 261 3.50 14.79 -17.87
N SER A 262 2.93 14.48 -19.04
CA SER A 262 1.57 13.97 -19.19
C SER A 262 1.30 12.64 -18.48
N SER A 263 2.36 11.91 -18.11
CA SER A 263 2.26 10.64 -17.38
C SER A 263 2.22 10.80 -15.86
N LEU A 264 2.46 12.01 -15.34
CA LEU A 264 2.46 12.28 -13.91
C LEU A 264 1.08 12.01 -13.28
N SER A 265 1.09 11.26 -12.19
CA SER A 265 -0.09 10.99 -11.38
C SER A 265 -0.66 12.27 -10.77
N ARG A 266 -1.97 12.49 -11.00
CA ARG A 266 -2.71 13.63 -10.43
C ARG A 266 -2.76 13.58 -8.90
N SER A 267 -2.90 12.39 -8.32
CA SER A 267 -2.92 12.23 -6.86
C SER A 267 -1.55 12.50 -6.24
N ALA A 268 -0.45 12.11 -6.92
CA ALA A 268 0.92 12.45 -6.48
C ALA A 268 1.18 13.95 -6.54
N LEU A 269 0.70 14.63 -7.59
CA LEU A 269 0.76 16.09 -7.70
C LEU A 269 -0.03 16.78 -6.56
N LYS A 270 -1.28 16.37 -6.35
CA LYS A 270 -2.14 16.94 -5.30
C LYS A 270 -1.57 16.71 -3.90
N ALA A 271 -1.07 15.50 -3.61
CA ALA A 271 -0.37 15.20 -2.37
C ALA A 271 0.83 16.14 -2.19
N SER A 272 1.67 16.27 -3.22
CA SER A 272 2.86 17.14 -3.16
C SER A 272 2.50 18.62 -3.01
N GLN A 273 1.43 19.10 -3.65
CA GLN A 273 0.98 20.48 -3.54
C GLN A 273 0.61 20.86 -2.11
N VAL A 274 -0.13 20.01 -1.39
CA VAL A 274 -0.47 20.27 0.03
C VAL A 274 0.80 20.50 0.84
N TRP A 275 1.78 19.60 0.72
CA TRP A 275 3.00 19.66 1.52
C TRP A 275 4.01 20.72 1.06
N ILE A 276 4.18 20.94 -0.24
CA ILE A 276 5.02 22.03 -0.77
C ILE A 276 4.45 23.37 -0.35
N MET A 277 3.12 23.51 -0.38
CA MET A 277 2.49 24.74 0.09
C MET A 277 2.67 24.90 1.60
N ASP A 278 2.45 23.87 2.41
CA ASP A 278 2.67 23.97 3.86
C ASP A 278 4.13 24.32 4.20
N GLN A 279 5.12 23.75 3.47
CA GLN A 279 6.54 24.09 3.62
C GLN A 279 6.90 25.50 3.11
N LEU A 280 6.26 25.97 2.04
CA LEU A 280 6.43 27.33 1.52
C LEU A 280 5.82 28.37 2.47
N HIS A 281 4.81 28.03 3.28
CA HIS A 281 4.25 28.98 4.26
C HIS A 281 5.16 29.20 5.47
N ASP A 282 5.88 28.17 5.93
CA ASP A 282 6.93 28.31 6.94
C ASP A 282 8.12 29.15 6.45
N GLN A 283 8.27 29.32 5.12
CA GLN A 283 9.39 30.02 4.48
C GLN A 283 8.97 31.09 3.47
N ALA A 284 7.74 31.60 3.51
CA ALA A 284 7.30 32.66 2.60
C ALA A 284 8.05 33.94 2.97
N THR A 285 9.22 34.14 2.38
CA THR A 285 10.08 35.28 2.66
C THR A 285 9.36 36.53 2.18
N PRO A 286 8.96 37.45 3.09
CA PRO A 286 8.31 38.68 2.68
C PRO A 286 9.23 39.43 1.72
N MET A 287 8.74 39.74 0.53
CA MET A 287 9.51 40.52 -0.42
C MET A 287 9.45 42.01 -0.08
N ALA A 288 10.58 42.70 -0.20
CA ALA A 288 10.60 44.15 -0.25
C ALA A 288 9.96 44.65 -1.55
N LEU A 289 8.78 45.28 -1.44
CA LEU A 289 8.09 45.89 -2.57
C LEU A 289 8.75 47.21 -2.98
N SER A 290 8.84 47.45 -4.29
CA SER A 290 9.15 48.78 -4.83
C SER A 290 8.07 49.81 -4.47
N GLU A 291 8.39 51.10 -4.58
CA GLU A 291 7.43 52.19 -4.31
C GLU A 291 6.18 52.10 -5.20
N LEU A 292 6.36 51.69 -6.47
CA LEU A 292 5.25 51.50 -7.40
C LEU A 292 4.36 50.32 -7.00
N GLU A 293 4.94 49.18 -6.63
CA GLU A 293 4.20 48.00 -6.19
C GLU A 293 3.46 48.25 -4.88
N ARG A 294 4.10 48.93 -3.92
CA ARG A 294 3.46 49.37 -2.68
C ARG A 294 2.26 50.26 -2.98
N THR A 295 2.43 51.25 -3.87
CA THR A 295 1.34 52.13 -4.28
C THR A 295 0.18 51.37 -4.93
N ARG A 296 0.47 50.32 -5.72
CA ARG A 296 -0.58 49.47 -6.32
C ARG A 296 -1.32 48.66 -5.28
N LEU A 297 -0.60 48.06 -4.33
CA LEU A 297 -1.18 47.32 -3.23
C LEU A 297 -2.07 48.20 -2.36
N GLU A 298 -1.60 49.41 -2.01
CA GLU A 298 -2.38 50.37 -1.22
C GLU A 298 -3.65 50.81 -1.94
N LYS A 299 -3.58 51.07 -3.26
CA LYS A 299 -4.76 51.41 -4.06
C LYS A 299 -5.76 50.27 -4.11
N ALA A 300 -5.29 49.02 -4.29
CA ALA A 300 -6.17 47.85 -4.30
C ALA A 300 -6.83 47.63 -2.93
N ALA A 301 -6.05 47.66 -1.85
CA ALA A 301 -6.58 47.47 -0.49
C ALA A 301 -7.59 48.56 -0.11
N THR A 302 -7.29 49.84 -0.39
CA THR A 302 -8.21 50.96 -0.16
C THR A 302 -9.48 50.83 -0.98
N PHE A 303 -9.39 50.33 -2.21
CA PHE A 303 -10.57 50.05 -3.02
C PHE A 303 -11.44 48.93 -2.42
N CYS A 304 -10.83 47.84 -1.95
CA CYS A 304 -11.54 46.74 -1.29
C CYS A 304 -12.27 47.24 -0.03
N GLU A 305 -11.62 48.05 0.80
CA GLU A 305 -12.21 48.61 2.02
C GLU A 305 -13.43 49.50 1.71
N ARG A 306 -13.37 50.30 0.64
CA ARG A 306 -14.51 51.13 0.20
C ARG A 306 -15.71 50.31 -0.26
N LEU A 307 -15.47 49.09 -0.73
CA LEU A 307 -16.53 48.13 -1.08
C LEU A 307 -17.05 47.34 0.14
N GLY A 308 -16.53 47.61 1.34
CA GLY A 308 -16.92 46.91 2.57
C GLY A 308 -16.05 45.69 2.91
N PHE A 309 -15.00 45.40 2.15
CA PHE A 309 -14.06 44.32 2.44
C PHE A 309 -12.86 44.85 3.20
N ALA A 310 -12.84 44.66 4.52
CA ALA A 310 -11.76 45.11 5.41
C ALA A 310 -10.50 44.23 5.31
N VAL A 311 -9.93 44.13 4.11
CA VAL A 311 -8.80 43.23 3.79
C VAL A 311 -7.57 43.45 4.66
N ARG A 312 -7.38 44.67 5.19
CA ARG A 312 -6.27 45.01 6.11
C ARG A 312 -6.47 44.54 7.56
N GLU A 313 -7.62 43.93 7.91
CA GLU A 313 -7.76 43.22 9.19
C GLU A 313 -6.79 42.03 9.29
N TYR A 314 -6.35 41.51 8.13
CA TYR A 314 -5.40 40.41 8.03
C TYR A 314 -4.07 40.91 7.46
N PRO A 315 -2.91 40.45 7.97
CA PRO A 315 -1.61 40.81 7.41
C PRO A 315 -1.49 40.35 5.95
N ILE A 316 -1.19 41.27 5.03
CA ILE A 316 -0.97 40.98 3.63
C ILE A 316 0.53 40.78 3.38
N ILE A 317 0.91 39.59 2.92
CA ILE A 317 2.29 39.20 2.64
C ILE A 317 2.43 38.96 1.13
N VAL A 318 3.33 39.70 0.49
CA VAL A 318 3.67 39.47 -0.92
C VAL A 318 4.86 38.52 -1.00
N SER A 319 4.67 37.42 -1.73
CA SER A 319 5.70 36.42 -2.03
C SER A 319 6.10 36.48 -3.51
N GLU A 320 7.34 36.14 -3.82
CA GLU A 320 7.80 35.99 -5.22
C GLU A 320 7.06 34.84 -5.92
N PHE A 321 6.69 33.80 -5.16
CA PHE A 321 6.07 32.59 -5.69
C PHE A 321 5.12 31.95 -4.69
N LEU A 322 3.92 31.56 -5.17
CA LEU A 322 2.90 30.81 -4.41
C LEU A 322 2.46 29.52 -5.14
N GLY A 323 3.14 29.15 -6.23
CA GLY A 323 2.68 28.12 -7.18
C GLY A 323 2.40 28.71 -8.56
N GLU A 324 2.31 27.85 -9.58
CA GLU A 324 2.21 28.26 -10.99
C GLU A 324 0.84 28.87 -11.35
N GLU A 325 -0.23 28.40 -10.69
CA GLU A 325 -1.62 28.83 -10.90
C GLU A 325 -2.22 29.59 -9.70
N VAL A 326 -1.46 29.78 -8.63
CA VAL A 326 -1.96 30.39 -7.38
C VAL A 326 -1.64 31.88 -7.35
N LEU A 327 -2.68 32.71 -7.35
CA LEU A 327 -2.56 34.17 -7.32
C LEU A 327 -2.61 34.73 -5.90
N GLY A 328 -3.42 34.13 -5.03
CA GLY A 328 -3.51 34.46 -3.61
C GLY A 328 -3.76 33.21 -2.78
N ARG A 329 -3.58 33.33 -1.46
CA ARG A 329 -4.02 32.32 -0.50
C ARG A 329 -4.26 32.90 0.90
N ALA A 330 -5.37 32.50 1.50
CA ALA A 330 -5.73 32.69 2.89
C ALA A 330 -5.17 31.57 3.75
N HIS A 331 -4.29 31.88 4.69
CA HIS A 331 -3.73 30.88 5.61
C HIS A 331 -3.34 31.48 6.96
N GLU A 332 -3.70 30.81 8.06
CA GLU A 332 -3.38 31.21 9.44
C GLU A 332 -3.66 32.70 9.77
N GLY A 333 -4.80 33.22 9.27
CA GLY A 333 -5.16 34.62 9.51
C GLY A 333 -4.30 35.64 8.74
N LYS A 334 -3.60 35.21 7.70
CA LYS A 334 -2.80 36.06 6.80
C LYS A 334 -3.27 35.87 5.36
N ILE A 335 -3.11 36.93 4.57
CA ILE A 335 -3.38 36.93 3.14
C ILE A 335 -2.04 36.92 2.41
N TYR A 336 -1.74 35.82 1.71
CA TYR A 336 -0.57 35.70 0.86
C TYR A 336 -0.93 36.06 -0.56
N ILE A 337 -0.11 36.87 -1.22
CA ILE A 337 -0.33 37.32 -2.59
C ILE A 337 0.93 37.07 -3.42
N SER A 338 0.76 36.49 -4.60
CA SER A 338 1.84 36.30 -5.57
C SER A 338 2.17 37.64 -6.23
N LYS A 339 3.46 37.97 -6.36
CA LYS A 339 3.91 39.18 -7.10
C LYS A 339 3.35 39.26 -8.52
N ARG A 340 3.04 38.12 -9.14
CA ARG A 340 2.38 38.07 -10.46
C ARG A 340 1.08 38.90 -10.49
N THR A 341 0.31 38.92 -9.40
CA THR A 341 -0.93 39.71 -9.32
C THR A 341 -0.69 41.22 -9.41
N LEU A 342 0.42 41.72 -8.84
CA LEU A 342 0.84 43.12 -8.96
C LEU A 342 1.18 43.50 -10.42
N MET A 343 1.68 42.53 -11.19
CA MET A 343 1.98 42.68 -12.63
C MET A 343 0.72 42.60 -13.50
N MET A 344 -0.26 41.79 -13.10
CA MET A 344 -1.56 41.64 -13.79
C MET A 344 -2.48 42.85 -13.62
N GLY A 345 -2.11 43.79 -12.74
CA GLY A 345 -2.77 45.09 -12.57
C GLY A 345 -3.67 45.17 -11.34
N THR A 346 -4.02 46.40 -10.96
CA THR A 346 -4.72 46.71 -9.69
C THR A 346 -6.09 46.04 -9.58
N LYS A 347 -6.79 45.80 -10.70
CA LYS A 347 -8.09 45.11 -10.70
C LYS A 347 -7.97 43.64 -10.30
N MET A 348 -7.01 42.91 -10.89
CA MET A 348 -6.77 41.51 -10.55
C MET A 348 -6.32 41.39 -9.09
N LEU A 349 -5.39 42.25 -8.67
CA LEU A 349 -4.94 42.31 -7.29
C LEU A 349 -6.09 42.55 -6.30
N ALA A 350 -6.99 43.49 -6.60
CA ALA A 350 -8.16 43.74 -5.75
C ALA A 350 -9.11 42.53 -5.71
N GLY A 351 -9.34 41.87 -6.85
CA GLY A 351 -10.13 40.64 -6.90
C GLY A 351 -9.56 39.54 -6.01
N THR A 352 -8.26 39.27 -6.14
CA THR A 352 -7.55 38.29 -5.30
C THR A 352 -7.63 38.66 -3.82
N LEU A 353 -7.43 39.94 -3.44
CA LEU A 353 -7.54 40.36 -2.04
C LEU A 353 -8.94 40.14 -1.45
N ILE A 354 -9.99 40.39 -2.24
CA ILE A 354 -11.38 40.16 -1.82
C ILE A 354 -11.64 38.66 -1.61
N GLU A 355 -11.20 37.84 -2.56
CA GLU A 355 -11.32 36.38 -2.49
C GLU A 355 -10.66 35.82 -1.23
N GLU A 356 -9.40 36.18 -0.97
CA GLU A 356 -8.68 35.73 0.24
C GLU A 356 -9.28 36.26 1.53
N PHE A 357 -9.80 37.49 1.54
CA PHE A 357 -10.51 38.01 2.71
C PHE A 357 -11.78 37.21 3.01
N ILE A 358 -12.53 36.83 1.98
CA ILE A 358 -13.76 36.05 2.16
C ILE A 358 -13.43 34.66 2.72
N HIS A 359 -12.35 34.02 2.24
CA HIS A 359 -11.86 32.76 2.81
C HIS A 359 -11.55 32.89 4.31
N LEU A 360 -10.87 33.95 4.74
CA LEU A 360 -10.52 34.15 6.15
C LEU A 360 -11.72 34.56 7.01
N ARG A 361 -12.55 35.49 6.54
CA ARG A 361 -13.61 36.10 7.35
C ARG A 361 -14.85 35.23 7.44
N HIS A 362 -15.22 34.58 6.35
CA HIS A 362 -16.48 33.86 6.20
C HIS A 362 -16.30 32.34 6.07
N SER A 363 -15.04 31.85 5.99
CA SER A 363 -14.74 30.42 5.84
C SER A 363 -15.43 29.78 4.63
N LEU A 364 -15.62 30.55 3.57
CA LEU A 364 -16.11 30.06 2.28
C LEU A 364 -14.94 29.51 1.47
N TYR A 365 -15.19 28.57 0.55
CA TYR A 365 -14.15 27.92 -0.26
C TYR A 365 -14.39 28.12 -1.75
N ASP A 366 -13.33 27.98 -2.53
CA ASP A 366 -13.35 28.09 -4.00
C ASP A 366 -14.35 27.15 -4.64
N GLU A 367 -14.94 27.61 -5.75
CA GLU A 367 -15.89 26.86 -6.58
C GLU A 367 -17.13 26.34 -5.82
N THR A 368 -17.37 26.79 -4.59
CA THR A 368 -18.56 26.41 -3.83
C THR A 368 -19.77 27.26 -4.20
N ARG A 369 -20.96 26.65 -4.17
CA ARG A 369 -22.21 27.38 -4.37
C ARG A 369 -22.42 28.47 -3.33
N THR A 370 -21.95 28.26 -2.11
CA THR A 370 -22.04 29.23 -1.02
C THR A 370 -21.20 30.47 -1.30
N MET A 371 -19.97 30.32 -1.81
CA MET A 371 -19.12 31.44 -2.24
C MET A 371 -19.77 32.21 -3.40
N GLN A 372 -20.30 31.50 -4.40
CA GLN A 372 -21.01 32.13 -5.52
C GLN A 372 -22.20 32.96 -5.06
N ASN A 373 -23.04 32.42 -4.17
CA ASN A 373 -24.20 33.13 -3.66
C ASN A 373 -23.78 34.39 -2.89
N PHE A 374 -22.78 34.27 -2.00
CA PHE A 374 -22.26 35.41 -1.24
C PHE A 374 -21.78 36.55 -2.16
N LEU A 375 -21.03 36.22 -3.21
CA LEU A 375 -20.56 37.21 -4.19
C LEU A 375 -21.71 37.85 -4.96
N MET A 376 -22.70 37.06 -5.40
CA MET A 376 -23.87 37.59 -6.11
C MET A 376 -24.71 38.50 -5.21
N ASP A 377 -24.98 38.09 -3.98
CA ASP A 377 -25.73 38.88 -2.99
C ASP A 377 -25.00 40.19 -2.67
N THR A 378 -23.67 40.15 -2.58
CA THR A 378 -22.85 41.34 -2.37
C THR A 378 -22.91 42.28 -3.57
N ILE A 379 -22.88 41.75 -4.80
CA ILE A 379 -23.03 42.55 -6.02
C ILE A 379 -24.41 43.23 -6.06
N VAL A 380 -25.47 42.50 -5.71
CA VAL A 380 -26.83 43.06 -5.64
C VAL A 380 -26.90 44.16 -4.59
N SER A 381 -26.36 43.93 -3.40
CA SER A 381 -26.32 44.91 -2.29
C SER A 381 -25.54 46.18 -2.68
N LEU A 382 -24.42 46.04 -3.39
CA LEU A 382 -23.67 47.18 -3.92
C LEU A 382 -24.49 47.92 -4.98
N GLY A 383 -25.27 47.21 -5.79
CA GLY A 383 -26.22 47.79 -6.74
C GLY A 383 -27.27 48.65 -6.06
N GLU A 384 -27.91 48.15 -5.00
CA GLU A 384 -28.90 48.89 -4.20
C GLU A 384 -28.33 50.17 -3.59
N GLN A 385 -27.09 50.12 -3.09
CA GLN A 385 -26.41 51.30 -2.55
C GLN A 385 -26.13 52.37 -3.62
N ILE A 386 -25.89 51.95 -4.86
CA ILE A 386 -25.65 52.86 -5.99
C ILE A 386 -26.97 53.45 -6.50
N THR A 387 -28.05 52.66 -6.56
CA THR A 387 -29.37 53.10 -7.03
C THR A 387 -30.17 53.86 -5.98
N GLY A 388 -29.83 53.72 -4.70
CA GLY A 388 -30.49 54.40 -3.58
C GLY A 388 -31.87 53.83 -3.22
N GLU A 389 -32.24 52.69 -3.79
CA GLU A 389 -33.52 52.01 -3.56
C GLU A 389 -33.25 50.51 -3.31
N PRO A 390 -33.73 49.95 -2.18
CA PRO A 390 -33.65 48.50 -1.93
C PRO A 390 -34.61 47.74 -2.86
N LEU A 391 -34.22 46.52 -3.26
CA LEU A 391 -35.03 45.62 -4.09
C LEU A 391 -36.17 44.94 -3.32
#